data_AF-A0A9D8K830-F1
#
_entry.id   AF-A0A9D8K830-F1
#
_cell.length_a   1.000
_cell.length_b   1.000
_cell.length_c   1.000
_cell.angle_alpha   90.00
_cell.angle_beta   90.00
_cell.angle_gamma   90.00
#
_symmetry.space_group_name_H-M   'P 1'
#
loop_
_entity.id
_entity.type
_entity.pdbx_description
1 polymer ?
#
loop_
_entity_poly.entity_id
_entity_poly.type
_entity_poly.pdbx_seq_one_letter_code
_entity_poly.pdbx_strand_id
1 'polypeptide(L)'
;DRIEATPLSDEAIGRLLQGVVAEPLPGSAVVAEAELRLSIAGAQEKTALLWHQNQWCRPRGSTPTTHLFKLPMGRVGSGQIDFSSSVENEWLCGRILAAYGLPMAASRLASFAGQRCLIVERFDRRLHPSGSHWLRLPVEDFCQAMGTPPGQKYENQGGPGMVGIAALLAQSANAAEDLRCFFQAQVLFWMLRAIDGHAKNFSLFLLPGGAYRLTPLYDVLSAWPVIGKAAGQWPEQELRLAMAWHGSKSRTSKPMQVQRRHLISTASRMGLGAEAEALVADLVERTPGVIAAVQAELPSGFPESLATAILEGLQRSAKRLQRQVS
;
A
#
# COMPACT_ATOMS: atom_id res chain seq x y z
N ASP A 1 -29.09 -16.70 -3.73
CA ASP A 1 -28.44 -15.65 -2.91
C ASP A 1 -29.14 -14.31 -3.06
N ARG A 2 -29.43 -13.64 -1.95
CA ARG A 2 -30.03 -12.31 -1.86
C ARG A 2 -29.19 -11.44 -0.93
N ILE A 3 -29.15 -10.13 -1.15
CA ILE A 3 -28.48 -9.19 -0.24
C ILE A 3 -29.32 -9.03 1.02
N GLU A 4 -28.77 -9.44 2.16
CA GLU A 4 -29.36 -9.24 3.48
C GLU A 4 -28.45 -8.34 4.31
N ALA A 5 -29.00 -7.24 4.84
CA ALA A 5 -28.21 -6.28 5.60
C ALA A 5 -29.06 -5.51 6.60
N THR A 6 -28.43 -5.00 7.64
CA THR A 6 -29.03 -4.06 8.60
C THR A 6 -28.36 -2.70 8.43
N PRO A 7 -29.11 -1.63 8.09
CA PRO A 7 -28.57 -0.28 8.01
C PRO A 7 -27.92 0.16 9.32
N LEU A 8 -26.87 0.96 9.23
CA LEU A 8 -26.17 1.55 10.37
C LEU A 8 -26.28 3.07 10.30
N SER A 9 -26.61 3.70 11.43
CA SER A 9 -26.51 5.16 11.58
C SER A 9 -25.06 5.59 11.70
N ASP A 10 -24.82 6.89 11.53
CA ASP A 10 -23.50 7.51 11.74
C ASP A 10 -22.96 7.21 13.14
N GLU A 11 -23.79 7.33 14.18
CA GLU A 11 -23.42 7.04 15.58
C GLU A 11 -23.12 5.57 15.81
N ALA A 12 -23.84 4.66 15.14
CA ALA A 12 -23.59 3.24 15.25
C ALA A 12 -22.24 2.86 14.63
N ILE A 13 -21.87 3.50 13.52
CA ILE A 13 -20.56 3.33 12.87
C ILE A 13 -19.47 3.94 13.75
N GLY A 14 -19.67 5.14 14.29
CA GLY A 14 -18.72 5.77 15.22
C GLY A 14 -18.42 4.90 16.44
N ARG A 15 -19.46 4.34 17.09
CA ARG A 15 -19.30 3.37 18.20
C ARG A 15 -18.56 2.10 17.77
N LEU A 16 -18.85 1.58 16.58
CA LEU A 16 -18.15 0.42 16.04
C LEU A 16 -16.65 0.70 15.89
N LEU A 17 -16.30 1.86 15.31
CA LEU A 17 -14.91 2.27 15.10
C LEU A 17 -14.16 2.43 16.43
N GLN A 18 -14.79 3.03 17.45
CA GLN A 18 -14.21 3.12 18.80
C GLN A 18 -13.98 1.75 19.43
N GLY A 19 -14.89 0.81 19.22
CA GLY A 19 -14.79 -0.55 19.77
C GLY A 19 -13.65 -1.37 19.18
N VAL A 20 -13.22 -1.11 17.94
CA VAL A 20 -12.08 -1.81 17.31
C VAL A 20 -10.78 -1.50 18.07
N VAL A 21 -10.62 -0.29 18.58
CA VAL A 21 -9.45 0.16 19.36
C VAL A 21 -9.35 -0.54 20.72
N ALA A 22 -10.45 -1.14 21.19
CA ALA A 22 -10.52 -1.76 22.50
C ALA A 22 -10.15 -3.26 22.53
N GLU A 23 -10.11 -3.97 21.38
CA GLU A 23 -9.85 -5.42 21.31
C GLU A 23 -8.75 -5.79 20.29
N PRO A 24 -7.59 -6.34 20.71
CA PRO A 24 -6.62 -6.90 19.78
C PRO A 24 -7.14 -8.21 19.17
N LEU A 25 -7.02 -8.36 17.85
CA LEU A 25 -7.31 -9.63 17.16
C LEU A 25 -6.31 -10.74 17.55
N PRO A 26 -6.75 -12.01 17.70
CA PRO A 26 -5.85 -13.12 18.01
C PRO A 26 -4.89 -13.43 16.84
N GLY A 27 -3.59 -13.54 17.10
CA GLY A 27 -2.61 -14.07 16.14
C GLY A 27 -1.32 -13.24 15.90
N SER A 28 -1.07 -12.17 16.65
CA SER A 28 0.19 -11.42 16.57
C SER A 28 1.34 -12.14 17.31
N ALA A 29 1.92 -13.17 16.69
CA ALA A 29 3.14 -13.81 17.21
C ALA A 29 4.38 -12.96 16.86
N VAL A 30 5.16 -12.62 17.90
CA VAL A 30 6.37 -11.78 17.83
C VAL A 30 7.62 -12.66 17.73
N VAL A 31 8.51 -12.38 16.77
CA VAL A 31 9.90 -12.84 16.74
C VAL A 31 10.81 -11.63 16.50
N ALA A 32 11.93 -11.56 17.23
CA ALA A 32 12.75 -10.38 17.44
C ALA A 32 13.59 -9.91 16.23
N GLU A 33 13.82 -8.58 16.21
CA GLU A 33 14.69 -7.75 15.36
C GLU A 33 14.24 -7.35 13.93
N ALA A 34 13.18 -6.53 13.89
CA ALA A 34 13.04 -5.30 13.08
C ALA A 34 11.83 -4.50 13.64
N GLU A 35 11.97 -4.06 14.89
CA GLU A 35 10.88 -3.69 15.82
C GLU A 35 9.83 -2.71 15.25
N LEU A 36 10.29 -1.72 14.48
CA LEU A 36 9.44 -0.64 14.02
C LEU A 36 8.64 -0.97 12.74
N ARG A 37 9.19 -1.75 11.82
CA ARG A 37 8.40 -2.28 10.68
C ARG A 37 7.38 -3.30 11.13
N LEU A 38 7.78 -4.18 12.05
CA LEU A 38 6.86 -5.13 12.67
C LEU A 38 5.68 -4.39 13.33
N SER A 39 5.95 -3.21 13.93
CA SER A 39 4.92 -2.34 14.52
C SER A 39 4.13 -1.46 13.55
N ILE A 40 4.50 -1.37 12.27
CA ILE A 40 3.66 -0.72 11.23
C ILE A 40 2.75 -1.78 10.60
N ALA A 41 3.32 -2.95 10.32
CA ALA A 41 2.69 -3.98 9.53
C ALA A 41 1.71 -4.82 10.37
N GLY A 42 0.42 -4.48 10.29
CA GLY A 42 -0.65 -5.10 11.09
C GLY A 42 -1.04 -4.30 12.33
N ALA A 43 -0.45 -3.13 12.55
CA ALA A 43 -0.84 -2.22 13.62
C ALA A 43 -2.02 -1.32 13.27
N GLN A 44 -2.33 -1.17 11.98
CA GLN A 44 -3.50 -0.42 11.58
C GLN A 44 -4.75 -1.28 11.74
N GLU A 45 -5.50 -0.96 12.77
CA GLU A 45 -6.81 -1.51 13.03
C GLU A 45 -7.77 -1.27 11.88
N LYS A 46 -8.64 -2.25 11.65
CA LYS A 46 -9.64 -2.18 10.60
C LYS A 46 -10.88 -3.00 10.90
N THR A 47 -12.01 -2.52 10.39
CA THR A 47 -13.26 -3.27 10.30
C THR A 47 -13.77 -3.26 8.86
N ALA A 48 -14.90 -3.90 8.58
CA ALA A 48 -15.45 -3.98 7.25
C ALA A 48 -16.98 -3.87 7.26
N LEU A 49 -17.53 -3.11 6.31
CA LEU A 49 -18.97 -2.88 6.17
C LEU A 49 -19.44 -3.06 4.72
N LEU A 50 -20.75 -3.19 4.56
CA LEU A 50 -21.42 -3.24 3.27
C LEU A 50 -21.92 -1.84 2.89
N TRP A 51 -21.64 -1.39 1.67
CA TRP A 51 -22.35 -0.27 1.03
C TRP A 51 -23.49 -0.83 0.19
N HIS A 52 -24.72 -0.50 0.54
CA HIS A 52 -25.90 -0.97 -0.17
C HIS A 52 -27.01 0.06 -0.11
N GLN A 53 -27.70 0.31 -1.23
CA GLN A 53 -28.79 1.30 -1.33
C GLN A 53 -28.38 2.67 -0.76
N ASN A 54 -27.19 3.13 -1.13
CA ASN A 54 -26.62 4.42 -0.72
C ASN A 54 -26.46 4.62 0.80
N GLN A 55 -26.30 3.53 1.56
CA GLN A 55 -26.06 3.58 3.00
C GLN A 55 -25.12 2.47 3.48
N TRP A 56 -24.48 2.72 4.61
CA TRP A 56 -23.64 1.73 5.29
C TRP A 56 -24.50 0.74 6.06
N CYS A 57 -24.18 -0.53 5.90
CA CYS A 57 -24.90 -1.63 6.53
C CYS A 57 -23.95 -2.63 7.18
N ARG A 58 -24.42 -3.26 8.25
CA ARG A 58 -23.88 -4.54 8.73
C ARG A 58 -24.47 -5.66 7.87
N PRO A 59 -23.65 -6.46 7.15
CA PRO A 59 -24.17 -7.56 6.36
C PRO A 59 -24.75 -8.67 7.26
N ARG A 60 -25.72 -9.42 6.74
CA ARG A 60 -26.32 -10.59 7.38
C ARG A 60 -26.18 -11.83 6.48
N GLY A 61 -26.20 -13.00 7.12
CA GLY A 61 -26.09 -14.29 6.43
C GLY A 61 -24.80 -14.39 5.62
N SER A 62 -24.92 -14.79 4.35
CA SER A 62 -23.78 -14.97 3.44
C SER A 62 -23.34 -13.66 2.74
N THR A 63 -24.05 -12.55 2.96
CA THR A 63 -23.75 -11.25 2.33
C THR A 63 -22.35 -10.79 2.74
N PRO A 64 -21.43 -10.55 1.80
CA PRO A 64 -20.10 -10.05 2.14
C PRO A 64 -20.12 -8.55 2.46
N THR A 65 -19.12 -8.10 3.22
CA THR A 65 -18.71 -6.70 3.27
C THR A 65 -18.08 -6.27 1.95
N THR A 66 -18.18 -4.99 1.61
CA THR A 66 -17.67 -4.40 0.37
C THR A 66 -16.57 -3.38 0.58
N HIS A 67 -16.42 -2.86 1.80
CA HIS A 67 -15.46 -1.81 2.11
C HIS A 67 -14.75 -2.12 3.41
N LEU A 68 -13.46 -1.80 3.46
CA LEU A 68 -12.65 -1.79 4.67
C LEU A 68 -12.66 -0.38 5.26
N PHE A 69 -12.70 -0.31 6.58
CA PHE A 69 -12.63 0.92 7.35
C PHE A 69 -11.36 0.83 8.16
N LYS A 70 -10.36 1.63 7.82
CA LYS A 70 -9.07 1.66 8.51
C LYS A 70 -9.01 2.85 9.44
N LEU A 71 -8.57 2.62 10.66
CA LEU A 71 -8.45 3.67 11.66
C LEU A 71 -7.06 4.33 11.60
N PRO A 72 -6.92 5.56 12.10
CA PRO A 72 -5.62 6.16 12.33
C PRO A 72 -4.76 5.23 13.20
N MET A 73 -3.51 5.06 12.81
CA MET A 73 -2.54 4.38 13.66
C MET A 73 -2.21 5.29 14.84
N GLY A 74 -1.85 4.73 15.98
CA GLY A 74 -1.32 5.51 17.10
C GLY A 74 0.17 5.78 16.94
N ARG A 75 0.86 5.78 18.09
CA ARG A 75 2.31 5.76 18.12
C ARG A 75 2.83 4.34 17.90
N VAL A 76 3.82 4.18 17.04
CA VAL A 76 4.46 2.90 16.69
C VAL A 76 5.94 2.90 17.09
N GLY A 77 6.59 1.73 17.02
CA GLY A 77 7.99 1.51 17.43
C GLY A 77 8.24 1.88 18.88
N SER A 78 7.61 1.16 19.80
CA SER A 78 7.73 1.39 21.24
C SER A 78 7.28 2.80 21.68
N GLY A 79 6.32 3.38 20.95
CA GLY A 79 5.71 4.68 21.27
C GLY A 79 6.51 5.91 20.82
N GLN A 80 7.56 5.72 20.01
CA GLN A 80 8.48 6.79 19.62
C GLN A 80 7.98 7.58 18.42
N ILE A 81 7.26 6.96 17.49
CA ILE A 81 6.92 7.60 16.21
C ILE A 81 5.41 7.75 16.06
N ASP A 82 4.96 8.96 15.77
CA ASP A 82 3.55 9.28 15.63
C ASP A 82 3.03 9.04 14.21
N PHE A 83 2.12 8.08 14.06
CA PHE A 83 1.39 7.80 12.82
C PHE A 83 -0.12 8.12 12.95
N SER A 84 -0.51 9.04 13.84
CA SER A 84 -1.91 9.50 14.04
C SER A 84 -2.58 10.13 12.82
N SER A 85 -1.81 10.40 11.76
CA SER A 85 -2.29 10.85 10.46
C SER A 85 -2.17 9.78 9.37
N SER A 86 -2.15 8.48 9.74
CA SER A 86 -1.95 7.39 8.78
C SER A 86 -3.06 7.29 7.74
N VAL A 87 -4.31 7.64 8.09
CA VAL A 87 -5.43 7.59 7.15
C VAL A 87 -5.29 8.64 6.05
N GLU A 88 -4.88 9.87 6.41
CA GLU A 88 -4.55 10.93 5.46
C GLU A 88 -3.30 10.58 4.63
N ASN A 89 -2.29 9.99 5.27
CA ASN A 89 -1.05 9.56 4.63
C ASN A 89 -1.33 8.50 3.54
N GLU A 90 -2.07 7.46 3.90
CA GLU A 90 -2.40 6.38 2.97
C GLU A 90 -3.28 6.89 1.82
N TRP A 91 -4.28 7.71 2.12
CA TRP A 91 -5.11 8.32 1.09
C TRP A 91 -4.26 9.12 0.09
N LEU A 92 -3.37 9.99 0.59
CA LEU A 92 -2.51 10.81 -0.26
C LEU A 92 -1.56 9.95 -1.10
N CYS A 93 -0.93 8.93 -0.50
CA CYS A 93 -0.08 8.00 -1.25
C CYS A 93 -0.86 7.28 -2.35
N GLY A 94 -2.10 6.85 -2.08
CA GLY A 94 -2.98 6.26 -3.07
C GLY A 94 -3.32 7.21 -4.22
N ARG A 95 -3.62 8.49 -3.92
CA ARG A 95 -3.85 9.52 -4.96
C ARG A 95 -2.60 9.75 -5.82
N ILE A 96 -1.42 9.78 -5.21
CA ILE A 96 -0.14 9.90 -5.93
C ILE A 96 0.06 8.73 -6.90
N LEU A 97 -0.07 7.49 -6.42
CA LEU A 97 0.09 6.30 -7.28
C LEU A 97 -0.94 6.27 -8.42
N ALA A 98 -2.20 6.61 -8.13
CA ALA A 98 -3.25 6.71 -9.15
C ALA A 98 -2.95 7.80 -10.19
N ALA A 99 -2.38 8.95 -9.79
CA ALA A 99 -1.97 10.02 -10.70
C ALA A 99 -0.77 9.63 -11.60
N TYR A 100 0.07 8.68 -11.15
CA TYR A 100 1.04 8.00 -12.02
C TYR A 100 0.40 6.97 -12.97
N GLY A 101 -0.89 6.68 -12.83
CA GLY A 101 -1.63 5.72 -13.65
C GLY A 101 -1.57 4.28 -13.13
N LEU A 102 -1.09 4.05 -11.90
CA LEU A 102 -1.08 2.71 -11.32
C LEU A 102 -2.47 2.35 -10.77
N PRO A 103 -2.94 1.10 -10.95
CA PRO A 103 -4.21 0.66 -10.41
C PRO A 103 -4.15 0.63 -8.88
N MET A 104 -4.93 1.48 -8.23
CA MET A 104 -5.07 1.54 -6.78
C MET A 104 -6.47 1.12 -6.35
N ALA A 105 -6.58 0.46 -5.20
CA ALA A 105 -7.87 0.27 -4.54
C ALA A 105 -8.50 1.65 -4.26
N ALA A 106 -9.75 1.85 -4.69
CA ALA A 106 -10.43 3.13 -4.49
C ALA A 106 -10.59 3.42 -3.00
N SER A 107 -10.30 4.65 -2.59
CA SER A 107 -10.41 5.04 -1.19
C SER A 107 -10.85 6.49 -1.00
N ARG A 108 -11.43 6.75 0.16
CA ARG A 108 -11.87 8.09 0.58
C ARG A 108 -11.75 8.26 2.09
N LEU A 109 -11.41 9.47 2.51
CA LEU A 109 -11.48 9.88 3.91
C LEU A 109 -12.95 10.00 4.34
N ALA A 110 -13.23 9.64 5.59
CA ALA A 110 -14.54 9.77 6.19
C ALA A 110 -14.44 10.04 7.70
N SER A 111 -15.54 10.54 8.27
CA SER A 111 -15.71 10.62 9.72
C SER A 111 -17.12 10.18 10.09
N PHE A 112 -17.24 9.44 11.20
CA PHE A 112 -18.51 8.98 11.77
C PHE A 112 -18.50 9.27 13.27
N ALA A 113 -19.44 10.08 13.76
CA ALA A 113 -19.49 10.59 15.13
C ALA A 113 -18.11 11.06 15.65
N GLY A 114 -17.38 11.81 14.82
CA GLY A 114 -16.05 12.35 15.13
C GLY A 114 -14.89 11.36 14.99
N GLN A 115 -15.13 10.09 14.68
CA GLN A 115 -14.08 9.10 14.43
C GLN A 115 -13.64 9.16 12.97
N ARG A 116 -12.39 9.55 12.73
CA ARG A 116 -11.79 9.57 11.38
C ARG A 116 -11.46 8.16 10.92
N CYS A 117 -11.65 7.87 9.65
CA CYS A 117 -11.19 6.62 9.04
C CYS A 117 -10.90 6.78 7.55
N LEU A 118 -10.12 5.84 7.01
CA LEU A 118 -9.99 5.62 5.57
C LEU A 118 -10.95 4.51 5.15
N ILE A 119 -11.85 4.81 4.23
CA ILE A 119 -12.72 3.81 3.60
C ILE A 119 -12.04 3.34 2.33
N VAL A 120 -11.80 2.04 2.21
CA VAL A 120 -11.18 1.41 1.04
C VAL A 120 -12.16 0.42 0.42
N GLU A 121 -12.48 0.59 -0.85
CA GLU A 121 -13.30 -0.34 -1.60
C GLU A 121 -12.56 -1.66 -1.84
N ARG A 122 -13.22 -2.76 -1.55
CA ARG A 122 -12.66 -4.10 -1.71
C ARG A 122 -12.69 -4.52 -3.17
N PHE A 123 -11.52 -4.59 -3.80
CA PHE A 123 -11.38 -5.10 -5.16
C PHE A 123 -11.67 -6.61 -5.29
N ASP A 124 -11.71 -7.35 -4.17
CA ASP A 124 -12.07 -8.77 -4.12
C ASP A 124 -13.60 -9.00 -4.01
N ARG A 125 -14.40 -7.97 -4.31
CA ARG A 125 -15.86 -8.00 -4.31
C ARG A 125 -16.40 -7.45 -5.63
N ARG A 126 -17.46 -8.08 -6.14
CA ARG A 126 -18.15 -7.59 -7.34
C ARG A 126 -19.65 -7.82 -7.22
N LEU A 127 -20.45 -6.78 -7.45
CA LEU A 127 -21.90 -6.93 -7.50
C LEU A 127 -22.25 -7.75 -8.75
N HIS A 128 -23.09 -8.78 -8.58
CA HIS A 128 -23.58 -9.55 -9.72
C HIS A 128 -24.33 -8.60 -10.69
N PRO A 129 -24.24 -8.78 -12.03
CA PRO A 129 -24.90 -7.88 -12.98
C PRO A 129 -26.40 -7.69 -12.77
N SER A 130 -27.09 -8.67 -12.19
CA SER A 130 -28.51 -8.56 -11.82
C SER A 130 -28.78 -7.69 -10.58
N GLY A 131 -27.75 -7.25 -9.85
CA GLY A 131 -27.88 -6.52 -8.58
C GLY A 131 -28.30 -7.40 -7.38
N SER A 132 -28.55 -8.69 -7.58
CA SER A 132 -29.17 -9.56 -6.58
C SER A 132 -28.27 -10.00 -5.41
N HIS A 133 -26.96 -10.10 -5.63
CA HIS A 133 -25.99 -10.56 -4.63
C HIS A 133 -24.57 -10.09 -4.98
N TRP A 134 -23.68 -10.16 -3.99
CA TRP A 134 -22.25 -9.86 -4.15
C TRP A 134 -21.44 -11.14 -4.31
N LEU A 135 -20.56 -11.14 -5.30
CA LEU A 135 -19.56 -12.17 -5.56
C LEU A 135 -18.30 -11.88 -4.75
N ARG A 136 -17.68 -12.94 -4.22
CA ARG A 136 -16.30 -12.92 -3.68
C ARG A 136 -15.37 -13.36 -4.81
N LEU A 137 -14.41 -12.52 -5.18
CA LEU A 137 -13.40 -12.87 -6.15
C LEU A 137 -12.23 -13.56 -5.43
N PRO A 138 -11.78 -14.76 -5.86
CA PRO A 138 -10.61 -15.40 -5.28
C PRO A 138 -9.37 -14.52 -5.43
N VAL A 139 -8.72 -14.26 -4.30
CA VAL A 139 -7.49 -13.44 -4.21
C VAL A 139 -6.53 -14.11 -3.24
N GLU A 140 -5.24 -14.10 -3.59
CA GLU A 140 -4.16 -14.54 -2.72
C GLU A 140 -3.03 -13.51 -2.70
N ASP A 141 -2.36 -13.36 -1.57
CA ASP A 141 -1.15 -12.53 -1.47
C ASP A 141 0.12 -13.29 -1.93
N PHE A 142 1.23 -12.58 -2.17
CA PHE A 142 2.46 -13.25 -2.66
C PHE A 142 3.13 -14.16 -1.64
N CYS A 143 2.83 -14.05 -0.34
CA CYS A 143 3.28 -15.08 0.59
C CYS A 143 2.52 -16.38 0.32
N GLN A 144 1.20 -16.32 0.19
CA GLN A 144 0.38 -17.50 -0.12
C GLN A 144 0.75 -18.12 -1.47
N ALA A 145 0.79 -17.31 -2.52
CA ALA A 145 1.08 -17.76 -3.88
C ALA A 145 2.48 -18.41 -4.02
N MET A 146 3.42 -18.06 -3.13
CA MET A 146 4.78 -18.59 -3.12
C MET A 146 5.04 -19.55 -1.95
N GLY A 147 4.00 -20.04 -1.27
CA GLY A 147 4.13 -21.01 -0.17
C GLY A 147 4.93 -20.51 1.03
N THR A 148 5.02 -19.19 1.22
CA THR A 148 5.76 -18.55 2.31
C THR A 148 4.86 -18.33 3.54
N PRO A 149 5.30 -18.69 4.76
CA PRO A 149 4.55 -18.41 5.98
C PRO A 149 4.29 -16.91 6.19
N PRO A 150 3.15 -16.50 6.78
CA PRO A 150 2.80 -15.08 6.94
C PRO A 150 3.79 -14.30 7.82
N GLY A 151 4.48 -14.97 8.75
CA GLY A 151 5.52 -14.36 9.60
C GLY A 151 6.81 -14.01 8.85
N GLN A 152 7.03 -14.56 7.65
CA GLN A 152 8.20 -14.32 6.80
C GLN A 152 7.84 -13.43 5.61
N LYS A 153 6.99 -12.42 5.82
CA LYS A 153 6.53 -11.54 4.73
C LYS A 153 7.59 -10.60 4.18
N TYR A 154 8.66 -10.34 4.93
CA TYR A 154 9.76 -9.46 4.53
C TYR A 154 10.91 -10.24 3.91
N GLU A 155 11.55 -9.68 2.88
CA GLU A 155 12.64 -10.36 2.17
C GLU A 155 13.85 -10.64 3.09
N ASN A 156 14.16 -9.75 4.03
CA ASN A 156 15.24 -9.97 4.99
C ASN A 156 14.95 -11.07 6.03
N GLN A 157 13.71 -11.56 6.08
CA GLN A 157 13.26 -12.65 6.96
C GLN A 157 12.98 -13.94 6.15
N GLY A 158 13.44 -14.02 4.90
CA GLY A 158 13.21 -15.19 4.03
C GLY A 158 11.99 -15.07 3.11
N GLY A 159 11.28 -13.95 3.14
CA GLY A 159 10.12 -13.71 2.28
C GLY A 159 10.44 -13.44 0.82
N PRO A 160 9.42 -13.42 -0.05
CA PRO A 160 9.57 -13.09 -1.46
C PRO A 160 10.18 -11.70 -1.68
N GLY A 161 11.25 -11.66 -2.49
CA GLY A 161 11.85 -10.44 -3.02
C GLY A 161 11.33 -10.09 -4.41
N MET A 162 11.73 -8.91 -4.91
CA MET A 162 11.24 -8.38 -6.21
C MET A 162 11.49 -9.34 -7.38
N VAL A 163 12.65 -10.00 -7.43
CA VAL A 163 13.00 -10.94 -8.53
C VAL A 163 12.11 -12.19 -8.51
N GLY A 164 11.84 -12.75 -7.32
CA GLY A 164 10.97 -13.92 -7.19
C GLY A 164 9.52 -13.59 -7.54
N ILE A 165 9.03 -12.44 -7.07
CA ILE A 165 7.70 -11.92 -7.42
C ILE A 165 7.59 -11.68 -8.94
N ALA A 166 8.61 -11.06 -9.55
CA ALA A 166 8.63 -10.84 -11.00
C ALA A 166 8.62 -12.15 -11.79
N ALA A 167 9.33 -13.19 -11.35
CA ALA A 167 9.31 -14.49 -12.00
C ALA A 167 7.90 -15.14 -11.99
N LEU A 168 7.13 -14.92 -10.93
CA LEU A 168 5.73 -15.33 -10.90
C LEU A 168 4.85 -14.45 -11.81
N LEU A 169 5.02 -13.13 -11.77
CA LEU A 169 4.28 -12.19 -12.62
C LEU A 169 4.56 -12.38 -14.12
N ALA A 170 5.74 -12.87 -14.49
CA ALA A 170 6.06 -13.22 -15.88
C ALA A 170 5.15 -14.32 -16.46
N GLN A 171 4.46 -15.08 -15.60
CA GLN A 171 3.49 -16.12 -15.97
C GLN A 171 2.03 -15.65 -15.82
N SER A 172 1.80 -14.38 -15.48
CA SER A 172 0.45 -13.82 -15.42
C SER A 172 -0.21 -13.80 -16.80
N ALA A 173 -1.56 -13.88 -16.80
CA ALA A 173 -2.39 -13.59 -17.97
C ALA A 173 -2.18 -12.17 -18.55
N ASN A 174 -1.56 -11.26 -17.80
CA ASN A 174 -1.28 -9.87 -18.17
C ASN A 174 0.18 -9.48 -17.85
N ALA A 175 1.11 -10.41 -18.13
CA ALA A 175 2.49 -10.37 -17.62
C ALA A 175 3.23 -9.04 -17.89
N ALA A 176 3.10 -8.47 -19.09
CA ALA A 176 3.82 -7.25 -19.44
C ALA A 176 3.39 -6.06 -18.58
N GLU A 177 2.08 -5.80 -18.50
CA GLU A 177 1.51 -4.73 -17.68
C GLU A 177 1.73 -4.97 -16.19
N ASP A 178 1.58 -6.21 -15.71
CA ASP A 178 1.72 -6.54 -14.30
C ASP A 178 3.18 -6.37 -13.82
N LEU A 179 4.15 -6.77 -14.66
CA LEU A 179 5.57 -6.51 -14.40
C LEU A 179 5.90 -5.02 -14.37
N ARG A 180 5.41 -4.24 -15.35
CA ARG A 180 5.60 -2.78 -15.39
C ARG A 180 4.98 -2.12 -14.16
N CYS A 181 3.74 -2.47 -13.83
CA CYS A 181 3.02 -1.98 -12.66
C CYS A 181 3.80 -2.26 -11.37
N PHE A 182 4.22 -3.51 -11.16
CA PHE A 182 4.98 -3.89 -9.98
C PHE A 182 6.33 -3.15 -9.89
N PHE A 183 7.07 -3.03 -10.99
CA PHE A 183 8.32 -2.28 -11.01
C PHE A 183 8.12 -0.79 -10.71
N GLN A 184 7.18 -0.13 -11.38
CA GLN A 184 6.87 1.29 -11.15
C GLN A 184 6.40 1.52 -9.72
N ALA A 185 5.58 0.63 -9.16
CA ALA A 185 5.16 0.68 -7.76
C ALA A 185 6.36 0.64 -6.82
N GLN A 186 7.32 -0.25 -7.05
CA GLN A 186 8.53 -0.34 -6.22
C GLN A 186 9.40 0.91 -6.31
N VAL A 187 9.57 1.48 -7.52
CA VAL A 187 10.28 2.75 -7.68
C VAL A 187 9.57 3.86 -6.89
N LEU A 188 8.24 3.95 -6.99
CA LEU A 188 7.45 4.93 -6.24
C LEU A 188 7.50 4.69 -4.72
N PHE A 189 7.54 3.43 -4.26
CA PHE A 189 7.73 3.11 -2.84
C PHE A 189 9.09 3.63 -2.36
N TRP A 190 10.15 3.48 -3.16
CA TRP A 190 11.43 4.11 -2.85
C TRP A 190 11.30 5.65 -2.82
N MET A 191 10.65 6.27 -3.82
CA MET A 191 10.52 7.72 -3.92
C MET A 191 9.73 8.32 -2.75
N LEU A 192 8.68 7.63 -2.29
CA LEU A 192 7.81 8.00 -1.18
C LEU A 192 8.35 7.55 0.19
N ARG A 193 9.46 6.82 0.24
CA ARG A 193 9.90 6.13 1.47
C ARG A 193 8.78 5.26 2.07
N ALA A 194 8.02 4.59 1.22
CA ALA A 194 7.08 3.56 1.63
C ALA A 194 7.86 2.28 1.95
N ILE A 195 8.26 2.17 3.22
CA ILE A 195 9.21 1.15 3.69
C ILE A 195 8.58 -0.22 3.94
N ASP A 196 7.25 -0.29 3.96
CA ASP A 196 6.47 -1.48 4.35
C ASP A 196 5.81 -2.20 3.16
N GLY A 197 6.28 -1.97 1.94
CA GLY A 197 5.83 -2.68 0.74
C GLY A 197 6.30 -4.14 0.66
N HIS A 198 5.92 -4.96 1.64
CA HIS A 198 6.32 -6.37 1.76
C HIS A 198 5.43 -7.32 0.93
N ALA A 199 5.74 -8.62 0.86
CA ALA A 199 5.07 -9.54 -0.06
C ALA A 199 3.53 -9.64 0.14
N LYS A 200 3.02 -9.38 1.36
CA LYS A 200 1.56 -9.37 1.62
C LYS A 200 0.82 -8.09 1.17
N ASN A 201 1.53 -7.05 0.71
CA ASN A 201 0.93 -5.81 0.16
C ASN A 201 0.70 -5.90 -1.36
N PHE A 202 0.95 -7.07 -1.94
CA PHE A 202 0.65 -7.36 -3.32
C PHE A 202 -0.18 -8.64 -3.35
N SER A 203 -1.15 -8.69 -4.25
CA SER A 203 -2.03 -9.86 -4.42
C SER A 203 -2.28 -10.18 -5.88
N LEU A 204 -2.75 -11.40 -6.11
CA LEU A 204 -3.18 -11.93 -7.39
C LEU A 204 -4.67 -12.23 -7.35
N PHE A 205 -5.40 -11.83 -8.38
CA PHE A 205 -6.69 -12.45 -8.69
C PHE A 205 -6.44 -13.86 -9.24
N LEU A 206 -7.15 -14.85 -8.70
CA LEU A 206 -7.21 -16.18 -9.31
C LEU A 206 -8.38 -16.24 -10.28
N LEU A 207 -8.07 -16.59 -11.54
CA LEU A 207 -9.01 -16.63 -12.65
C LEU A 207 -9.34 -18.09 -13.02
N PRO A 208 -10.41 -18.32 -13.80
CA PRO A 208 -10.74 -19.65 -14.30
C PRO A 208 -9.56 -20.31 -15.03
N GLY A 209 -9.44 -21.63 -14.89
CA GLY A 209 -8.38 -22.40 -15.55
C GLY A 209 -6.99 -22.25 -14.93
N GLY A 210 -6.88 -21.67 -13.73
CA GLY A 210 -5.60 -21.49 -13.03
C GLY A 210 -4.79 -20.27 -13.49
N ALA A 211 -5.34 -19.45 -14.39
CA ALA A 211 -4.74 -18.18 -14.75
C ALA A 211 -4.80 -17.17 -13.59
N TYR A 212 -3.91 -16.19 -13.58
CA TYR A 212 -3.88 -15.14 -12.56
C TYR A 212 -3.33 -13.83 -13.10
N ARG A 213 -3.64 -12.74 -12.38
CA ARG A 213 -3.11 -11.40 -12.65
C ARG A 213 -3.04 -10.56 -11.39
N LEU A 214 -2.19 -9.56 -11.38
CA LEU A 214 -2.00 -8.61 -10.29
C LEU A 214 -3.32 -7.89 -9.96
N THR A 215 -3.61 -7.74 -8.68
CA THR A 215 -4.71 -6.90 -8.20
C THR A 215 -4.33 -5.43 -8.24
N PRO A 216 -5.27 -4.49 -8.04
CA PRO A 216 -4.89 -3.14 -7.65
C PRO A 216 -3.96 -3.14 -6.42
N LEU A 217 -3.11 -2.13 -6.35
CA LEU A 217 -2.23 -1.85 -5.21
C LEU A 217 -3.05 -1.29 -4.04
N TYR A 218 -2.55 -1.48 -2.83
CA TYR A 218 -3.20 -1.09 -1.57
C TYR A 218 -2.15 -0.95 -0.44
N ASP A 219 -2.55 -0.39 0.70
CA ASP A 219 -1.74 -0.30 1.93
C ASP A 219 -0.37 0.39 1.69
N VAL A 220 -0.39 1.61 1.14
CA VAL A 220 0.82 2.39 0.86
C VAL A 220 0.92 3.57 1.82
N LEU A 221 1.93 3.56 2.70
CA LEU A 221 2.20 4.63 3.66
C LEU A 221 3.60 5.19 3.47
N SER A 222 3.71 6.51 3.38
CA SER A 222 5.00 7.21 3.31
C SER A 222 5.58 7.43 4.69
N ALA A 223 6.89 7.18 4.85
CA ALA A 223 7.62 7.57 6.06
C ALA A 223 8.10 9.03 6.04
N TRP A 224 8.00 9.77 4.93
CA TRP A 224 8.49 11.16 4.85
C TRP A 224 8.05 12.07 6.01
N PRO A 225 6.79 12.05 6.47
CA PRO A 225 6.32 12.91 7.57
C PRO A 225 7.01 12.66 8.91
N VAL A 226 7.53 11.46 9.12
CA VAL A 226 8.10 11.03 10.40
C VAL A 226 9.62 10.93 10.37
N ILE A 227 10.26 11.17 9.21
CA ILE A 227 11.71 11.10 9.07
C ILE A 227 12.36 12.41 9.51
N GLY A 228 13.44 12.31 10.29
CA GLY A 228 14.23 13.47 10.67
C GLY A 228 15.26 13.17 11.75
N LYS A 229 15.77 14.22 12.40
CA LYS A 229 16.81 14.13 13.43
C LYS A 229 16.32 14.55 14.82
N ALA A 230 15.10 15.08 14.93
CA ALA A 230 14.53 15.52 16.19
C ALA A 230 14.04 14.33 17.02
N ALA A 231 13.85 14.53 18.32
CA ALA A 231 13.19 13.56 19.18
C ALA A 231 11.79 13.23 18.64
N GLY A 232 11.45 11.94 18.59
CA GLY A 232 10.18 11.46 18.02
C GLY A 232 10.16 11.33 16.48
N GLN A 233 11.29 11.56 15.80
CA GLN A 233 11.46 11.31 14.37
C GLN A 233 12.37 10.12 14.11
N TRP A 234 12.14 9.44 12.98
CA TRP A 234 12.96 8.33 12.51
C TRP A 234 14.21 8.83 11.77
N PRO A 235 15.42 8.47 12.20
CA PRO A 235 16.62 8.69 11.39
C PRO A 235 16.53 8.04 10.00
N GLU A 236 16.72 8.82 8.94
CA GLU A 236 16.64 8.32 7.54
C GLU A 236 17.63 7.18 7.27
N GLN A 237 18.79 7.19 7.95
CA GLN A 237 19.86 6.20 7.84
C GLN A 237 19.46 4.80 8.34
N GLU A 238 18.50 4.75 9.24
CA GLU A 238 17.98 3.51 9.83
C GLU A 238 16.89 2.87 8.97
N LEU A 239 16.29 3.65 8.06
CA LEU A 239 15.28 3.13 7.15
C LEU A 239 15.83 2.00 6.30
N ARG A 240 14.93 1.06 6.03
CA ARG A 240 15.13 -0.04 5.11
C ARG A 240 13.86 -0.13 4.26
N LEU A 241 13.92 -0.60 3.02
CA LEU A 241 12.79 -1.04 2.19
C LEU A 241 12.49 -2.54 2.39
N ALA A 242 11.22 -2.93 2.34
CA ALA A 242 10.81 -4.31 2.60
C ALA A 242 11.45 -5.34 1.64
N MET A 243 11.72 -4.92 0.40
CA MET A 243 12.44 -5.70 -0.60
C MET A 243 13.71 -4.94 -1.04
N ALA A 244 14.81 -5.65 -1.24
CA ALA A 244 16.09 -5.04 -1.59
C ALA A 244 16.25 -4.79 -3.09
N TRP A 245 16.93 -3.70 -3.42
CA TRP A 245 17.36 -3.39 -4.79
C TRP A 245 18.71 -4.04 -5.10
N HIS A 246 18.86 -4.51 -6.33
CA HIS A 246 20.05 -5.18 -6.83
C HIS A 246 20.87 -4.25 -7.73
N GLY A 247 22.18 -4.27 -7.56
CA GLY A 247 23.16 -3.77 -8.53
C GLY A 247 23.85 -4.93 -9.26
N SER A 248 24.90 -4.59 -10.00
CA SER A 248 25.76 -5.58 -10.68
C SER A 248 26.43 -6.54 -9.68
N LYS A 249 26.96 -5.99 -8.58
CA LYS A 249 27.66 -6.74 -7.52
C LYS A 249 27.19 -6.41 -6.09
N SER A 250 26.12 -5.64 -5.95
CA SER A 250 25.59 -5.18 -4.66
C SER A 250 24.11 -5.51 -4.51
N ARG A 251 23.65 -5.57 -3.25
CA ARG A 251 22.24 -5.63 -2.89
C ARG A 251 22.03 -4.72 -1.69
N THR A 252 21.01 -3.86 -1.71
CA THR A 252 20.72 -2.96 -0.60
C THR A 252 19.23 -2.74 -0.42
N SER A 253 18.79 -2.78 0.84
CA SER A 253 17.46 -2.32 1.24
C SER A 253 17.52 -0.91 1.83
N LYS A 254 18.69 -0.26 1.98
CA LYS A 254 18.76 1.09 2.56
C LYS A 254 18.34 2.12 1.49
N PRO A 255 17.23 2.87 1.65
CA PRO A 255 16.77 3.82 0.64
C PRO A 255 17.83 4.86 0.25
N MET A 256 18.66 5.28 1.22
CA MET A 256 19.75 6.22 0.98
C MET A 256 20.86 5.67 0.09
N GLN A 257 21.03 4.34 0.00
CA GLN A 257 22.07 3.71 -0.84
C GLN A 257 21.57 3.32 -2.22
N VAL A 258 20.25 3.25 -2.41
CA VAL A 258 19.65 2.98 -3.72
C VAL A 258 19.96 4.12 -4.69
N GLN A 259 20.26 3.77 -5.94
CA GLN A 259 20.65 4.68 -7.01
C GLN A 259 20.00 4.19 -8.31
N ARG A 260 19.94 5.05 -9.32
CA ARG A 260 19.33 4.74 -10.64
C ARG A 260 19.86 3.41 -11.19
N ARG A 261 21.17 3.20 -11.18
CA ARG A 261 21.78 1.91 -11.60
C ARG A 261 21.23 0.67 -10.87
N HIS A 262 20.82 0.80 -9.61
CA HIS A 262 20.20 -0.30 -8.86
C HIS A 262 18.77 -0.53 -9.32
N LEU A 263 18.01 0.53 -9.65
CA LEU A 263 16.68 0.39 -10.25
C LEU A 263 16.77 -0.33 -11.59
N ILE A 264 17.67 0.10 -12.46
CA ILE A 264 17.86 -0.50 -13.79
C ILE A 264 18.35 -1.94 -13.68
N SER A 265 19.36 -2.22 -12.86
CA SER A 265 19.86 -3.58 -12.69
C SER A 265 18.81 -4.52 -12.07
N THR A 266 17.94 -4.02 -11.19
CA THR A 266 16.82 -4.80 -10.64
C THR A 266 15.78 -5.06 -11.72
N ALA A 267 15.40 -4.05 -12.50
CA ALA A 267 14.47 -4.18 -13.63
C ALA A 267 14.95 -5.25 -14.63
N SER A 268 16.24 -5.24 -14.98
CA SER A 268 16.82 -6.27 -15.86
C SER A 268 16.68 -7.68 -15.27
N ARG A 269 16.87 -7.84 -13.95
CA ARG A 269 16.66 -9.14 -13.27
C ARG A 269 15.18 -9.54 -13.19
N MET A 270 14.26 -8.57 -13.27
CA MET A 270 12.82 -8.78 -13.34
C MET A 270 12.32 -9.04 -14.77
N GLY A 271 13.19 -9.01 -15.79
CA GLY A 271 12.81 -9.19 -17.19
C GLY A 271 12.43 -7.90 -17.94
N LEU A 272 12.62 -6.71 -17.34
CA LEU A 272 12.25 -5.41 -17.91
C LEU A 272 13.45 -4.61 -18.47
N GLY A 273 14.57 -5.27 -18.77
CA GLY A 273 15.84 -4.59 -19.02
C GLY A 273 15.82 -3.50 -20.10
N ALA A 274 15.13 -3.75 -21.23
CA ALA A 274 15.05 -2.80 -22.33
C ALA A 274 14.17 -1.57 -22.03
N GLU A 275 13.21 -1.70 -21.13
CA GLU A 275 12.24 -0.64 -20.79
C GLU A 275 12.59 0.09 -19.50
N ALA A 276 13.51 -0.45 -18.69
CA ALA A 276 13.83 0.02 -17.36
C ALA A 276 14.15 1.52 -17.30
N GLU A 277 15.02 2.00 -18.21
CA GLU A 277 15.42 3.41 -18.24
C GLU A 277 14.25 4.33 -18.59
N ALA A 278 13.44 3.93 -19.58
CA ALA A 278 12.26 4.68 -19.99
C ALA A 278 11.22 4.76 -18.86
N LEU A 279 10.95 3.64 -18.17
CA LEU A 279 10.01 3.60 -17.05
C LEU A 279 10.47 4.51 -15.90
N VAL A 280 11.76 4.50 -15.56
CA VAL A 280 12.29 5.38 -14.50
C VAL A 280 12.29 6.85 -14.96
N ALA A 281 12.60 7.13 -16.23
CA ALA A 281 12.56 8.48 -16.79
C ALA A 281 11.12 9.04 -16.76
N ASP A 282 10.12 8.28 -17.19
CA ASP A 282 8.70 8.66 -17.19
C ASP A 282 8.23 9.06 -15.78
N LEU A 283 8.56 8.26 -14.75
CA LEU A 283 8.20 8.59 -13.37
C LEU A 283 8.83 9.92 -12.93
N VAL A 284 10.08 10.17 -13.28
CA VAL A 284 10.78 11.42 -12.92
C VAL A 284 10.15 12.61 -13.65
N GLU A 285 9.95 12.50 -14.96
CA GLU A 285 9.39 13.54 -15.82
C GLU A 285 7.97 13.93 -15.40
N ARG A 286 7.12 12.95 -15.08
CA ARG A 286 5.73 13.17 -14.66
C ARG A 286 5.60 13.70 -13.23
N THR A 287 6.65 13.60 -12.40
CA THR A 287 6.56 13.94 -10.97
C THR A 287 6.01 15.36 -10.69
N PRO A 288 6.47 16.43 -11.35
CA PRO A 288 5.93 17.78 -11.10
C PRO A 288 4.44 17.88 -11.43
N GLY A 289 4.00 17.27 -12.54
CA GLY A 289 2.60 17.25 -12.95
C GLY A 289 1.72 16.44 -11.98
N VAL A 290 2.22 15.29 -11.52
CA VAL A 290 1.53 14.48 -10.50
C VAL A 290 1.37 15.24 -9.19
N ILE A 291 2.42 15.92 -8.72
CA ILE A 291 2.35 16.74 -7.50
C ILE A 291 1.29 17.84 -7.65
N ALA A 292 1.31 18.58 -8.76
CA ALA A 292 0.33 19.64 -9.02
C ALA A 292 -1.11 19.11 -9.06
N ALA A 293 -1.34 17.99 -9.74
CA ALA A 293 -2.67 17.37 -9.83
C ALA A 293 -3.18 16.93 -8.45
N VAL A 294 -2.36 16.23 -7.67
CA VAL A 294 -2.74 15.75 -6.34
C VAL A 294 -2.94 16.90 -5.36
N GLN A 295 -2.12 17.95 -5.44
CA GLN A 295 -2.26 19.13 -4.58
C GLN A 295 -3.60 19.85 -4.82
N ALA A 296 -4.08 19.88 -6.06
CA ALA A 296 -5.39 20.44 -6.41
C ALA A 296 -6.58 19.60 -5.90
N GLU A 297 -6.35 18.32 -5.60
CA GLU A 297 -7.39 17.39 -5.08
C GLU A 297 -7.46 17.33 -3.55
N LEU A 298 -6.54 17.99 -2.83
CA LEU A 298 -6.51 17.95 -1.38
C LEU A 298 -7.83 18.52 -0.80
N PRO A 299 -8.52 17.80 0.08
CA PRO A 299 -9.76 18.30 0.68
C PRO A 299 -9.46 19.48 1.61
N SER A 300 -10.45 20.34 1.80
CA SER A 300 -10.38 21.40 2.80
C SER A 300 -10.09 20.81 4.19
N GLY A 301 -9.11 21.39 4.90
CA GLY A 301 -8.69 20.91 6.21
C GLY A 301 -7.75 19.70 6.20
N PHE A 302 -7.24 19.29 5.04
CA PHE A 302 -6.19 18.27 4.97
C PHE A 302 -4.92 18.75 5.72
N PRO A 303 -4.20 17.88 6.47
CA PRO A 303 -3.02 18.29 7.22
C PRO A 303 -1.89 18.77 6.30
N GLU A 304 -1.66 20.09 6.24
CA GLU A 304 -0.70 20.70 5.32
C GLU A 304 0.73 20.22 5.54
N SER A 305 1.16 20.07 6.80
CA SER A 305 2.48 19.56 7.13
C SER A 305 2.72 18.13 6.61
N LEU A 306 1.69 17.28 6.65
CA LEU A 306 1.74 15.92 6.11
C LEU A 306 1.87 15.95 4.58
N ALA A 307 1.01 16.74 3.92
CA ALA A 307 1.02 16.86 2.46
C ALA A 307 2.38 17.38 1.97
N THR A 308 2.86 18.47 2.57
CA THR A 308 4.15 19.07 2.23
C THR A 308 5.30 18.08 2.42
N ALA A 309 5.37 17.36 3.54
CA ALA A 309 6.43 16.38 3.78
C ALA A 309 6.45 15.28 2.70
N ILE A 310 5.28 14.75 2.31
CA ILE A 310 5.18 13.68 1.30
C ILE A 310 5.51 14.20 -0.10
N LEU A 311 4.90 15.32 -0.52
CA LEU A 311 5.05 15.86 -1.87
C LEU A 311 6.46 16.41 -2.12
N GLU A 312 7.05 17.11 -1.15
CA GLU A 312 8.45 17.54 -1.25
C GLU A 312 9.42 16.37 -1.21
N GLY A 313 9.13 15.35 -0.39
CA GLY A 313 9.88 14.10 -0.35
C GLY A 313 9.89 13.37 -1.70
N LEU A 314 8.73 13.28 -2.34
CA LEU A 314 8.56 12.74 -3.69
C LEU A 314 9.39 13.54 -4.71
N GLN A 315 9.26 14.87 -4.70
CA GLN A 315 10.03 15.76 -5.58
C GLN A 315 11.54 15.62 -5.39
N ARG A 316 11.99 15.47 -4.14
CA ARG A 316 13.39 15.28 -3.77
C ARG A 316 13.94 13.97 -4.32
N SER A 317 13.17 12.89 -4.22
CA SER A 317 13.53 11.59 -4.80
C SER A 317 13.60 11.65 -6.33
N ALA A 318 12.66 12.32 -7.00
CA ALA A 318 12.70 12.51 -8.45
C ALA A 318 13.93 13.31 -8.90
N LYS A 319 14.22 14.46 -8.25
CA LYS A 319 15.44 15.25 -8.51
C LYS A 319 16.72 14.44 -8.30
N ARG A 320 16.74 13.54 -7.31
CA ARG A 320 17.87 12.65 -7.06
C ARG A 320 18.08 11.66 -8.19
N LEU A 321 17.02 11.11 -8.80
CA LEU A 321 17.12 10.22 -9.95
C LEU A 321 17.53 10.98 -11.22
N GLN A 322 17.01 12.19 -11.42
CA GLN A 322 17.35 13.04 -12.56
C GLN A 322 18.85 13.36 -12.62
N ARG A 323 19.48 13.63 -11.47
CA ARG A 323 20.92 13.92 -11.38
C ARG A 323 21.85 12.74 -11.71
N GLN A 324 21.29 11.53 -11.86
CA GLN A 324 22.04 10.30 -12.10
C GLN A 324 21.93 9.81 -13.56
N VAL A 325 21.35 10.64 -14.45
CA VAL A 325 21.39 10.42 -15.89
C VAL A 325 22.77 10.87 -16.35
N SER A 326 23.71 9.94 -16.43
CA SER A 326 25.07 10.15 -16.93
C SER A 326 25.42 9.03 -17.90
#